data_AF-A0A522ATV7-F1
#
_entry.id   AF-A0A522ATV7-F1
#
_cell.length_a   1.000
_cell.length_b   1.000
_cell.length_c   1.000
_cell.angle_alpha   90.00
_cell.angle_beta   90.00
_cell.angle_gamma   90.00
#
_symmetry.space_group_name_H-M   'P 1'
#
loop_
_entity.id
_entity.type
_entity.pdbx_description
1 polymer ?
#
loop_
_entity_poly.entity_id
_entity_poly.type
_entity_poly.pdbx_seq_one_letter_code
_entity_poly.pdbx_strand_id
1 'polypeptide(L)'
;MKVVLDIETVQAPKEEWARLAGVDVAEADNLLEAGEAAQQDKDYDRSSFDGSFSRIVCIGAIAFSDSMEPQGAIAWYGGQEKELLRKFWAWMGQCRPTLLITHNGLGFDLPFIKKRSIIHQVKPAVEVSLAKFRTEPVYDTLAVWSNWESRNWVKLDVLARVLGVETKSGSGKQVAEMWQAGRGREIADYCLQDCYVTYACYSKMTFREPIKSSEVLAKKELIEV
;
A
#
# COMPACT_ATOMS: atom_id res chain seq x y z
N MET A 1 19.99 6.81 1.91
CA MET A 1 18.82 6.54 2.77
C MET A 1 17.93 5.51 2.08
N LYS A 2 17.34 4.60 2.86
CA LYS A 2 16.42 3.56 2.38
C LYS A 2 15.05 3.80 2.99
N VAL A 3 13.99 3.49 2.26
CA VAL A 3 12.61 3.68 2.72
C VAL A 3 11.82 2.41 2.49
N VAL A 4 11.10 1.97 3.51
CA VAL A 4 10.11 0.91 3.41
C VAL A 4 8.74 1.57 3.27
N LEU A 5 7.91 1.08 2.36
CA LEU A 5 6.65 1.72 1.96
C LEU A 5 5.53 0.69 1.83
N ASP A 6 4.34 1.08 2.29
CA ASP A 6 3.08 0.35 2.11
C ASP A 6 1.92 1.36 2.02
N ILE A 7 0.81 0.98 1.38
CA ILE A 7 -0.40 1.81 1.29
C ILE A 7 -1.66 1.04 1.69
N GLU A 8 -2.63 1.80 2.20
CA GLU A 8 -3.98 1.30 2.39
C GLU A 8 -4.97 2.02 1.49
N THR A 9 -5.87 1.24 0.90
CA THR A 9 -6.82 1.72 -0.09
C THR A 9 -8.24 1.31 0.28
N VAL A 10 -9.20 2.13 -0.14
CA VAL A 10 -10.62 1.78 -0.08
C VAL A 10 -11.24 1.95 -1.44
N GLN A 11 -12.18 1.07 -1.73
CA GLN A 11 -12.96 1.13 -2.95
C GLN A 11 -13.86 2.36 -2.97
N ALA A 12 -13.98 3.02 -4.11
CA ALA A 12 -14.94 4.10 -4.29
C ALA A 12 -16.38 3.55 -4.23
N PRO A 13 -17.37 4.36 -3.81
CA PRO A 13 -18.77 3.96 -3.87
C PRO A 13 -19.19 3.46 -5.24
N LYS A 14 -20.17 2.55 -5.29
CA LYS A 14 -20.62 1.90 -6.53
C LYS A 14 -21.09 2.92 -7.57
N GLU A 15 -21.68 4.02 -7.14
CA GLU A 15 -22.12 5.12 -7.99
C GLU A 15 -20.93 5.84 -8.64
N GLU A 16 -19.85 6.06 -7.88
CA GLU A 16 -18.62 6.67 -8.40
C GLU A 16 -17.93 5.70 -9.39
N TRP A 17 -17.87 4.42 -9.06
CA TRP A 17 -17.37 3.38 -9.95
C TRP A 17 -18.16 3.33 -11.26
N ALA A 18 -19.49 3.27 -11.20
CA ALA A 18 -20.37 3.17 -12.37
C ALA A 18 -20.17 4.37 -13.31
N ARG A 19 -20.13 5.59 -12.74
CA ARG A 19 -19.82 6.82 -13.46
C ARG A 19 -18.47 6.75 -14.18
N LEU A 20 -17.43 6.24 -13.53
CA LEU A 20 -16.08 6.13 -14.11
C LEU A 20 -15.98 5.00 -15.15
N ALA A 21 -16.73 3.91 -14.95
CA ALA A 21 -16.83 2.79 -15.87
C ALA A 21 -17.72 3.11 -17.09
N GLY A 22 -18.49 4.19 -17.05
CA GLY A 22 -19.40 4.58 -18.13
C GLY A 22 -20.63 3.68 -18.21
N VAL A 23 -21.07 3.13 -17.07
CA VAL A 23 -22.26 2.28 -16.95
C VAL A 23 -23.25 2.90 -15.97
N ASP A 24 -24.52 2.63 -16.16
CA ASP A 24 -25.54 2.95 -15.15
C ASP A 24 -25.51 1.91 -14.03
N VAL A 25 -25.91 2.30 -12.81
CA VAL A 25 -26.05 1.35 -11.70
C VAL A 25 -27.23 0.44 -12.02
N ALA A 26 -26.97 -0.86 -12.10
CA ALA A 26 -27.99 -1.84 -12.42
C ALA A 26 -28.97 -1.99 -11.24
N GLU A 27 -30.26 -1.94 -11.57
CA GLU A 27 -31.35 -2.27 -10.65
C GLU A 27 -31.66 -3.77 -10.75
N ALA A 28 -32.43 -4.31 -9.81
CA ALA A 28 -32.73 -5.75 -9.75
C ALA A 28 -34.24 -5.99 -9.66
N ASP A 29 -35.02 -5.30 -10.51
CA ASP A 29 -36.48 -5.32 -10.44
C ASP A 29 -37.09 -6.54 -11.15
N ASN A 30 -36.35 -7.16 -12.08
CA ASN A 30 -36.73 -8.44 -12.70
C ASN A 30 -35.55 -9.44 -12.83
N LEU A 31 -35.83 -10.65 -13.31
CA LEU A 31 -34.85 -11.75 -13.41
C LEU A 31 -33.66 -11.45 -14.33
N LEU A 32 -33.88 -10.68 -15.40
CA LEU A 32 -32.84 -10.36 -16.39
C LEU A 32 -31.93 -9.27 -15.81
N GLU A 33 -32.53 -8.24 -15.22
CA GLU A 33 -31.87 -7.18 -14.47
C GLU A 33 -31.11 -7.71 -13.24
N ALA A 34 -31.66 -8.69 -12.51
CA ALA A 34 -30.96 -9.34 -11.41
C ALA A 34 -29.67 -10.05 -11.86
N GLY A 35 -29.67 -10.62 -13.07
CA GLY A 35 -28.47 -11.21 -13.67
C GLY A 35 -27.41 -10.16 -14.01
N GLU A 36 -27.84 -9.03 -14.56
CA GLU A 36 -26.98 -7.88 -14.89
C GLU A 36 -26.41 -7.23 -13.62
N ALA A 37 -27.22 -7.02 -12.59
CA ALA A 37 -26.79 -6.50 -11.29
C ALA A 37 -25.76 -7.41 -10.61
N ALA A 38 -25.99 -8.73 -10.61
CA ALA A 38 -25.03 -9.69 -10.04
C ALA A 38 -23.70 -9.75 -10.82
N GLN A 39 -23.72 -9.52 -12.13
CA GLN A 39 -22.50 -9.39 -12.93
C GLN A 39 -21.79 -8.07 -12.62
N GLN A 40 -22.54 -6.97 -12.52
CA GLN A 40 -22.01 -5.66 -12.15
C GLN A 40 -21.34 -5.68 -10.76
N ASP A 41 -21.92 -6.36 -9.77
CA ASP A 41 -21.34 -6.51 -8.44
C ASP A 41 -19.98 -7.24 -8.49
N LYS A 42 -19.84 -8.26 -9.33
CA LYS A 42 -18.55 -8.95 -9.51
C LYS A 42 -17.50 -8.05 -10.15
N ASP A 43 -17.90 -7.24 -11.13
CA ASP A 43 -16.99 -6.33 -11.82
C ASP A 43 -16.59 -5.16 -10.92
N TYR A 44 -17.53 -4.68 -10.10
CA TYR A 44 -17.24 -3.78 -8.99
C TYR A 44 -16.24 -4.41 -8.03
N ASP A 45 -16.50 -5.57 -7.43
CA ASP A 45 -15.60 -6.23 -6.47
C ASP A 45 -14.17 -6.43 -7.02
N ARG A 46 -14.05 -6.82 -8.30
CA ARG A 46 -12.74 -7.00 -8.99
C ARG A 46 -11.96 -5.70 -9.13
N SER A 47 -12.63 -4.55 -9.14
CA SER A 47 -12.01 -3.23 -9.28
C SER A 47 -11.43 -2.67 -7.97
N SER A 48 -11.65 -3.34 -6.84
CA SER A 48 -11.24 -2.87 -5.49
C SER A 48 -9.76 -2.55 -5.35
N PHE A 49 -8.88 -3.20 -6.12
CA PHE A 49 -7.43 -2.95 -6.12
C PHE A 49 -6.94 -2.12 -7.33
N ASP A 50 -7.84 -1.52 -8.10
CA ASP A 50 -7.49 -0.65 -9.21
C ASP A 50 -7.54 0.83 -8.77
N GLY A 51 -6.40 1.53 -8.86
CA GLY A 51 -6.33 2.96 -8.55
C GLY A 51 -7.19 3.88 -9.43
N SER A 52 -7.85 3.38 -10.47
CA SER A 52 -8.88 4.11 -11.20
C SER A 52 -10.18 4.21 -10.38
N PHE A 53 -10.52 3.15 -9.64
CA PHE A 53 -11.80 2.98 -8.94
C PHE A 53 -11.68 2.94 -7.42
N SER A 54 -10.47 3.07 -6.90
CA SER A 54 -10.17 3.10 -5.48
C SER A 54 -9.34 4.32 -5.13
N ARG A 55 -9.33 4.66 -3.85
CA ARG A 55 -8.60 5.80 -3.29
C ARG A 55 -7.63 5.35 -2.21
N ILE A 56 -6.52 6.06 -2.08
CA ILE A 56 -5.56 5.89 -0.99
C ILE A 56 -6.11 6.59 0.25
N VAL A 57 -6.18 5.86 1.36
CA VAL A 57 -6.59 6.38 2.67
C VAL A 57 -5.44 6.42 3.68
N CYS A 58 -4.36 5.69 3.42
CA CYS A 58 -3.14 5.77 4.19
C CYS A 58 -1.91 5.49 3.31
N ILE A 59 -0.80 6.20 3.56
CA ILE A 59 0.54 5.83 3.11
C ILE A 59 1.41 5.73 4.35
N GLY A 60 1.99 4.56 4.59
CA GLY A 60 2.96 4.31 5.65
C GLY A 60 4.38 4.27 5.09
N ALA A 61 5.33 4.84 5.82
CA ALA A 61 6.74 4.79 5.46
C ALA A 61 7.65 4.68 6.68
N ILE A 62 8.74 3.92 6.55
CA ILE A 62 9.82 3.85 7.54
C ILE A 62 11.14 4.19 6.86
N ALA A 63 11.83 5.21 7.34
CA ALA A 63 13.12 5.63 6.84
C ALA A 63 14.26 4.96 7.61
N PHE A 64 15.28 4.54 6.89
CA PHE A 64 16.50 3.94 7.42
C PHE A 64 17.74 4.61 6.82
N SER A 65 18.82 4.69 7.58
CA SER A 65 20.14 5.06 7.05
C SER A 65 20.61 4.01 6.03
N ASP A 66 21.74 4.28 5.36
CA ASP A 66 22.35 3.28 4.47
C ASP A 66 22.83 2.04 5.24
N SER A 67 23.19 2.20 6.52
CA SER A 67 23.52 1.12 7.47
C SER A 67 22.30 0.38 8.05
N MET A 68 21.07 0.70 7.60
CA MET A 68 19.81 0.15 8.13
C MET A 68 19.49 0.55 9.58
N GLU A 69 19.96 1.71 10.04
CA GLU A 69 19.56 2.29 11.33
C GLU A 69 18.25 3.07 11.18
N PRO A 70 17.24 2.86 12.05
CA PRO A 70 15.96 3.56 11.97
C PRO A 70 16.13 5.08 12.08
N GLN A 71 15.53 5.83 11.15
CA GLN A 71 15.54 7.30 11.12
C GLN A 71 14.17 7.89 11.46
N GLY A 72 13.11 7.08 11.42
CA GLY A 72 11.75 7.48 11.77
C GLY A 72 10.71 6.68 11.01
N ALA A 73 9.50 6.61 11.57
CA ALA A 73 8.32 6.05 10.93
C ALA A 73 7.27 7.14 10.80
N ILE A 74 6.60 7.20 9.67
CA ILE A 74 5.61 8.23 9.36
C ILE A 74 4.45 7.63 8.58
N ALA A 75 3.23 8.01 8.93
CA ALA A 75 2.04 7.67 8.15
C ALA A 75 1.18 8.90 7.91
N TRP A 76 0.71 9.07 6.68
CA TRP A 76 -0.30 10.06 6.31
C TRP A 76 -1.60 9.33 6.07
N TYR A 77 -2.67 9.72 6.75
CA TYR A 77 -3.97 9.05 6.67
C TYR A 77 -5.13 10.04 6.66
N GLY A 78 -6.23 9.70 6.01
CA GLY A 78 -7.44 10.52 6.03
C GLY A 78 -8.12 10.64 4.68
N GLY A 79 -9.10 11.54 4.61
CA GLY A 79 -10.03 11.65 3.48
C GLY A 79 -9.52 12.54 2.35
N GLN A 80 -8.55 13.42 2.62
CA GLN A 80 -8.03 14.35 1.63
C GLN A 80 -6.86 13.73 0.85
N GLU A 81 -7.16 12.76 -0.01
CA GLU A 81 -6.15 11.99 -0.79
C GLU A 81 -5.17 12.90 -1.56
N LYS A 82 -5.63 14.02 -2.12
CA LYS A 82 -4.75 14.99 -2.80
C LYS A 82 -3.70 15.59 -1.87
N GLU A 83 -4.09 15.92 -0.65
CA GLU A 83 -3.18 16.49 0.34
C GLU A 83 -2.27 15.41 0.93
N LEU A 84 -2.79 14.20 1.13
CA LEU A 84 -2.02 13.00 1.46
C LEU A 84 -0.85 12.83 0.47
N LEU A 85 -1.15 12.78 -0.83
CA LEU A 85 -0.16 12.62 -1.88
C LEU A 85 0.85 13.77 -1.92
N ARG A 86 0.42 15.02 -1.70
CA ARG A 86 1.34 16.18 -1.65
C ARG A 86 2.33 16.07 -0.52
N LYS A 87 1.87 15.72 0.69
CA LYS A 87 2.75 15.57 1.86
C LYS A 87 3.71 14.40 1.68
N PHE A 88 3.22 13.26 1.18
CA PHE A 88 4.06 12.11 0.83
C PHE A 88 5.15 12.49 -0.18
N TRP A 89 4.80 13.14 -1.29
CA TRP A 89 5.79 13.52 -2.30
C TRP A 89 6.75 14.59 -1.81
N ALA A 90 6.31 15.54 -0.99
CA ALA A 90 7.20 16.51 -0.36
C ALA A 90 8.25 15.82 0.52
N TRP A 91 7.83 14.85 1.34
CA TRP A 91 8.72 14.04 2.17
C TRP A 91 9.70 13.21 1.33
N MET A 92 9.21 12.53 0.28
CA MET A 92 10.05 11.80 -0.68
C MET A 92 11.09 12.70 -1.36
N GLY A 93 10.73 13.96 -1.64
CA GLY A 93 11.63 14.96 -2.22
C GLY A 93 12.74 15.44 -1.27
N GLN A 94 12.50 15.36 0.05
CA GLN A 94 13.49 15.67 1.09
C GLN A 94 14.41 14.48 1.34
N CYS A 95 13.86 13.27 1.49
CA CYS A 95 14.64 12.09 1.86
C CYS A 95 15.37 11.44 0.67
N ARG A 96 14.84 11.57 -0.56
CA ARG A 96 15.41 11.06 -1.82
C ARG A 96 16.02 9.66 -1.67
N PRO A 97 15.18 8.64 -1.40
CA PRO A 97 15.69 7.31 -1.08
C PRO A 97 16.44 6.71 -2.26
N THR A 98 17.57 6.07 -1.96
CA THR A 98 18.34 5.29 -2.94
C THR A 98 17.72 3.91 -3.18
N LEU A 99 16.94 3.42 -2.20
CA LEU A 99 16.23 2.16 -2.26
C LEU A 99 14.85 2.29 -1.62
N LEU A 100 13.83 1.86 -2.34
CA LEU A 100 12.51 1.56 -1.80
C LEU A 100 12.39 0.07 -1.53
N ILE A 101 11.85 -0.29 -0.37
CA ILE A 101 11.61 -1.68 0.03
C ILE A 101 10.10 -1.84 0.19
N THR A 102 9.53 -2.83 -0.48
CA THR A 102 8.07 -3.05 -0.51
C THR A 102 7.75 -4.54 -0.45
N HIS A 103 6.49 -4.87 -0.24
CA HIS A 103 5.97 -6.22 -0.49
C HIS A 103 4.85 -6.14 -1.52
N ASN A 104 5.11 -6.61 -2.74
CA ASN A 104 4.24 -6.42 -3.92
C ASN A 104 4.08 -4.96 -4.38
N GLY A 105 4.96 -4.05 -3.96
CA GLY A 105 4.90 -2.63 -4.35
C GLY A 105 5.08 -2.35 -5.84
N LEU A 106 5.79 -3.22 -6.58
CA LEU A 106 5.87 -3.12 -8.04
C LEU A 106 4.58 -3.61 -8.73
N GLY A 107 3.83 -4.48 -8.07
CA GLY A 107 2.54 -5.00 -8.54
C GLY A 107 1.34 -4.15 -8.12
N PHE A 108 1.48 -3.36 -7.04
CA PHE A 108 0.37 -2.65 -6.42
C PHE A 108 0.74 -1.22 -6.03
N ASP A 109 1.46 -1.01 -4.92
CA ASP A 109 1.62 0.28 -4.24
C ASP A 109 2.12 1.40 -5.15
N LEU A 110 3.25 1.19 -5.82
CA LEU A 110 3.92 2.24 -6.59
C LEU A 110 3.16 2.60 -7.87
N PRO A 111 2.66 1.64 -8.69
CA PRO A 111 1.72 1.95 -9.76
C PRO A 111 0.45 2.68 -9.27
N PHE A 112 -0.08 2.29 -8.11
CA PHE A 112 -1.29 2.88 -7.55
C PHE A 112 -1.06 4.33 -7.14
N ILE A 113 -0.01 4.62 -6.35
CA ILE A 113 0.40 5.98 -5.99
C ILE A 113 0.62 6.82 -7.24
N LYS A 114 1.33 6.30 -8.26
CA LYS A 114 1.58 7.02 -9.51
C LYS A 114 0.27 7.37 -10.22
N LYS A 115 -0.65 6.41 -10.34
CA LYS A 115 -1.97 6.63 -10.96
C LYS A 115 -2.79 7.67 -10.20
N ARG A 116 -2.88 7.56 -8.87
CA ARG A 116 -3.62 8.53 -8.03
C ARG A 116 -2.99 9.92 -8.06
N SER A 117 -1.66 10.00 -8.13
CA SER A 117 -0.94 11.26 -8.33
C SER A 117 -1.31 11.95 -9.65
N ILE A 118 -1.44 11.18 -10.73
CA ILE A 118 -1.92 11.70 -12.02
C ILE A 118 -3.37 12.17 -11.90
N ILE A 119 -4.26 11.35 -11.32
CA ILE A 119 -5.68 11.69 -11.15
C ILE A 119 -5.85 13.01 -10.36
N HIS A 120 -5.09 13.19 -9.28
CA HIS A 120 -5.14 14.40 -8.44
C HIS A 120 -4.28 15.56 -8.93
N GLN A 121 -3.56 15.39 -10.04
CA GLN A 121 -2.61 16.37 -10.58
C GLN A 121 -1.55 16.77 -9.55
N VAL A 122 -1.05 15.80 -8.78
CA VAL A 122 0.06 15.96 -7.85
C VAL A 122 1.32 15.45 -8.52
N LYS A 123 2.26 16.34 -8.84
CA LYS A 123 3.52 15.97 -9.48
C LYS A 123 4.45 15.26 -8.46
N PRO A 124 4.95 14.05 -8.76
CA PRO A 124 5.96 13.40 -7.93
C PRO A 124 7.23 14.27 -7.80
N ALA A 125 7.75 14.40 -6.58
CA ALA A 125 8.99 15.14 -6.33
C ALA A 125 10.25 14.33 -6.73
N VAL A 126 10.11 13.00 -6.77
CA VAL A 126 11.14 12.06 -7.23
C VAL A 126 10.50 11.08 -8.20
N GLU A 127 11.25 10.68 -9.22
CA GLU A 127 10.82 9.64 -10.14
C GLU A 127 11.23 8.27 -9.61
N VAL A 128 10.25 7.37 -9.45
CA VAL A 128 10.48 5.99 -9.03
C VAL A 128 10.36 5.09 -10.26
N SER A 129 11.47 4.45 -10.65
CA SER A 129 11.47 3.48 -11.75
C SER A 129 10.69 2.23 -11.35
N LEU A 130 9.65 1.88 -12.12
CA LEU A 130 8.82 0.68 -11.93
C LEU A 130 9.30 -0.50 -12.78
N ALA A 131 10.55 -0.44 -13.26
CA ALA A 131 11.13 -1.50 -14.06
C ALA A 131 11.25 -2.80 -13.22
N LYS A 132 10.76 -3.90 -13.78
CA LYS A 132 10.78 -5.23 -13.15
C LYS A 132 12.10 -5.96 -13.46
N PHE A 133 12.30 -7.12 -12.83
CA PHE A 133 13.50 -7.97 -12.99
C PHE A 133 14.80 -7.33 -12.51
N ARG A 134 14.70 -6.45 -11.50
CA ARG A 134 15.82 -5.80 -10.82
C ARG A 134 15.44 -5.49 -9.37
N THR A 135 16.42 -5.39 -8.49
CA THR A 135 16.23 -5.17 -7.06
C THR A 135 16.51 -3.73 -6.61
N GLU A 136 16.85 -2.85 -7.55
CA GLU A 136 17.10 -1.42 -7.34
C GLU A 136 16.45 -0.64 -8.49
N PRO A 137 15.93 0.58 -8.28
CA PRO A 137 15.84 1.29 -7.00
C PRO A 137 14.70 0.77 -6.11
N VAL A 138 14.02 -0.31 -6.48
CA VAL A 138 12.95 -0.94 -5.70
C VAL A 138 13.31 -2.40 -5.42
N TYR A 139 13.40 -2.74 -4.14
CA TYR A 139 13.48 -4.11 -3.66
C TYR A 139 12.08 -4.58 -3.23
N ASP A 140 11.41 -5.30 -4.13
CA ASP A 140 10.12 -5.91 -3.84
C ASP A 140 10.31 -7.32 -3.27
N THR A 141 10.05 -7.48 -1.98
CA THR A 141 10.25 -8.75 -1.26
C THR A 141 9.43 -9.89 -1.85
N LEU A 142 8.22 -9.64 -2.37
CA LEU A 142 7.42 -10.66 -3.04
C LEU A 142 8.10 -11.11 -4.34
N ALA A 143 8.48 -10.14 -5.18
CA ALA A 143 9.09 -10.42 -6.48
C ALA A 143 10.44 -11.14 -6.33
N VAL A 144 11.26 -10.74 -5.35
CA VAL A 144 12.54 -11.38 -5.11
C VAL A 144 12.35 -12.79 -4.52
N TRP A 145 11.46 -12.95 -3.53
CA TRP A 145 11.18 -14.26 -2.93
C TRP A 145 10.66 -15.27 -3.96
N SER A 146 9.78 -14.80 -4.85
CA SER A 146 9.17 -15.66 -5.86
C SER A 146 10.05 -15.89 -7.08
N ASN A 147 11.26 -15.30 -7.12
CA ASN A 147 12.12 -15.22 -8.30
C ASN A 147 11.35 -14.71 -9.54
N TRP A 148 10.53 -13.68 -9.34
CA TRP A 148 9.67 -13.04 -10.36
C TRP A 148 8.60 -13.95 -10.98
N GLU A 149 8.41 -15.16 -10.44
CA GLU A 149 7.40 -16.12 -10.91
C GLU A 149 6.12 -15.99 -10.08
N SER A 150 5.00 -15.71 -10.76
CA SER A 150 3.70 -15.46 -10.12
C SER A 150 3.13 -16.70 -9.42
N ARG A 151 3.49 -17.90 -9.88
CA ARG A 151 3.07 -19.16 -9.24
C ARG A 151 3.62 -19.33 -7.82
N ASN A 152 4.69 -18.61 -7.47
CA ASN A 152 5.34 -18.67 -6.16
C ASN A 152 5.01 -17.47 -5.27
N TRP A 153 3.99 -16.69 -5.62
CA TRP A 153 3.59 -15.53 -4.83
C TRP A 153 2.99 -15.94 -3.49
N VAL A 154 3.42 -15.26 -2.43
CA VAL A 154 2.96 -15.47 -1.06
C VAL A 154 2.52 -14.15 -0.45
N LYS A 155 1.61 -14.20 0.52
CA LYS A 155 1.25 -13.01 1.30
C LYS A 155 2.39 -12.65 2.26
N LEU A 156 2.48 -11.38 2.64
CA LEU A 156 3.47 -10.89 3.60
C LEU A 156 3.49 -11.71 4.89
N ASP A 157 2.32 -12.05 5.43
CA ASP A 157 2.19 -12.87 6.65
C ASP A 157 2.74 -14.30 6.48
N VAL A 158 2.61 -14.89 5.29
CA VAL A 158 3.21 -16.21 4.99
C VAL A 158 4.73 -16.08 4.96
N LEU A 159 5.25 -15.07 4.26
CA LEU A 159 6.69 -14.81 4.20
C LEU A 159 7.28 -14.55 5.60
N ALA A 160 6.60 -13.74 6.41
CA ALA A 160 7.02 -13.42 7.78
C ALA A 160 7.15 -14.68 8.65
N ARG A 161 6.15 -15.57 8.59
CA ARG A 161 6.18 -16.85 9.31
C ARG A 161 7.29 -17.79 8.82
N VAL A 162 7.52 -17.87 7.52
CA VAL A 162 8.61 -18.68 6.94
C VAL A 162 9.98 -18.17 7.40
N LEU A 163 10.15 -16.85 7.50
CA LEU A 163 11.40 -16.21 7.91
C LEU A 163 11.55 -16.09 9.44
N GLY A 164 10.55 -16.51 10.21
CA GLY A 164 10.58 -16.46 11.68
C GLY A 164 10.64 -15.05 12.25
N VAL A 165 10.03 -14.07 11.58
CA VAL A 165 9.94 -12.67 12.07
C VAL A 165 8.58 -12.38 12.66
N GLU A 166 8.46 -11.25 13.36
CA GLU A 166 7.18 -10.74 13.87
C GLU A 166 6.14 -10.68 12.76
N THR A 167 4.90 -11.09 13.09
CA THR A 167 3.75 -11.02 12.18
C THR A 167 2.87 -9.83 12.52
N LYS A 168 2.00 -9.46 11.59
CA LYS A 168 1.01 -8.40 11.80
C LYS A 168 -0.18 -8.88 12.63
N SER A 169 -0.77 -7.96 13.39
CA SER A 169 -2.08 -8.16 14.03
C SER A 169 -3.17 -7.58 13.11
N GLY A 170 -3.75 -8.40 12.22
CA GLY A 170 -4.92 -8.02 11.42
C GLY A 170 -4.84 -8.36 9.93
N SER A 171 -5.94 -8.12 9.21
CA SER A 171 -6.06 -8.37 7.76
C SER A 171 -6.58 -7.15 7.03
N GLY A 172 -6.13 -6.89 5.79
CA GLY A 172 -6.59 -5.76 4.97
C GLY A 172 -8.10 -5.70 4.74
N LYS A 173 -8.84 -6.80 4.96
CA LYS A 173 -10.32 -6.79 4.95
C LYS A 173 -10.93 -5.87 6.00
N GLN A 174 -10.20 -5.60 7.09
CA GLN A 174 -10.64 -4.72 8.16
C GLN A 174 -10.48 -3.23 7.80
N VAL A 175 -9.73 -2.89 6.74
CA VAL A 175 -9.46 -1.48 6.39
C VAL A 175 -10.74 -0.78 5.94
N ALA A 176 -11.57 -1.44 5.13
CA ALA A 176 -12.86 -0.89 4.73
C ALA A 176 -13.78 -0.65 5.95
N GLU A 177 -13.85 -1.60 6.88
CA GLU A 177 -14.65 -1.48 8.10
C GLU A 177 -14.11 -0.37 9.03
N MET A 178 -12.79 -0.32 9.24
CA MET A 178 -12.13 0.73 10.02
C MET A 178 -12.37 2.11 9.40
N TRP A 179 -12.30 2.21 8.07
CA TRP A 179 -12.55 3.44 7.36
C TRP A 179 -13.98 3.94 7.55
N GLN A 180 -14.97 3.06 7.36
CA GLN A 180 -16.39 3.39 7.59
C GLN A 180 -16.67 3.78 9.05
N ALA A 181 -15.94 3.18 10.00
CA ALA A 181 -16.03 3.51 11.42
C ALA A 181 -15.24 4.76 11.84
N GLY A 182 -14.58 5.47 10.90
CA GLY A 182 -13.77 6.66 11.20
C GLY A 182 -12.47 6.35 11.97
N ARG A 183 -11.99 5.11 11.95
CA ARG A 183 -10.82 4.63 12.70
C ARG A 183 -9.52 4.83 11.91
N GLY A 184 -9.33 6.02 11.33
CA GLY A 184 -8.19 6.34 10.46
C GLY A 184 -6.83 6.14 11.13
N ARG A 185 -6.72 6.48 12.42
CA ARG A 185 -5.50 6.27 13.20
C ARG A 185 -5.09 4.80 13.28
N GLU A 186 -6.06 3.90 13.40
CA GLU A 186 -5.79 2.46 13.46
C GLU A 186 -5.36 1.90 12.12
N ILE A 187 -5.88 2.45 11.02
CA ILE A 187 -5.39 2.16 9.66
C ILE A 187 -3.92 2.58 9.53
N ALA A 188 -3.56 3.76 10.06
CA ALA A 188 -2.18 4.25 10.02
C ALA A 188 -1.23 3.37 10.85
N ASP A 189 -1.66 2.94 12.03
CA ASP A 189 -0.91 2.00 12.87
C ASP A 189 -0.73 0.63 12.19
N TYR A 190 -1.78 0.13 11.54
CA TYR A 190 -1.74 -1.11 10.76
C TYR A 190 -0.76 -1.02 9.59
N CYS A 191 -0.83 0.05 8.80
CA CYS A 191 0.05 0.26 7.66
C CYS A 191 1.53 0.38 8.07
N LEU A 192 1.83 1.04 9.19
CA LEU A 192 3.19 1.06 9.74
C LEU A 192 3.66 -0.31 10.26
N GLN A 193 2.75 -1.14 10.77
CA GLN A 193 3.10 -2.51 11.12
C GLN A 193 3.43 -3.33 9.86
N ASP A 194 2.69 -3.17 8.77
CA ASP A 194 2.99 -3.84 7.49
C ASP A 194 4.31 -3.36 6.87
N CYS A 195 4.61 -2.06 7.00
CA CYS A 195 5.96 -1.53 6.69
C CYS A 195 7.04 -2.22 7.54
N TYR A 196 6.84 -2.37 8.85
CA TYR A 196 7.80 -3.02 9.73
C TYR A 196 8.00 -4.50 9.37
N VAL A 197 6.92 -5.25 9.14
CA VAL A 197 7.00 -6.67 8.76
C VAL A 197 7.71 -6.81 7.40
N THR A 198 7.45 -5.91 6.45
CA THR A 198 8.17 -5.84 5.17
C THR A 198 9.67 -5.62 5.37
N TYR A 199 10.06 -4.69 6.25
CA TYR A 199 11.46 -4.48 6.67
C TYR A 199 12.08 -5.74 7.29
N ALA A 200 11.34 -6.42 8.16
CA ALA A 200 11.84 -7.60 8.86
C ALA A 200 12.10 -8.76 7.89
N CYS A 201 11.17 -8.99 6.95
CA CYS A 201 11.35 -9.92 5.84
C CYS A 201 12.56 -9.55 4.98
N TYR A 202 12.68 -8.29 4.58
CA TYR A 202 13.84 -7.80 3.82
C TYR A 202 15.17 -8.05 4.56
N SER A 203 15.21 -7.80 5.87
CA SER A 203 16.40 -8.03 6.70
C SER A 203 16.82 -9.50 6.65
N LYS A 204 15.88 -10.43 6.87
CA LYS A 204 16.17 -11.87 6.78
C LYS A 204 16.57 -12.33 5.39
N MET A 205 15.90 -11.83 4.34
CA MET A 205 16.24 -12.13 2.94
C MET A 205 17.63 -11.61 2.52
N THR A 206 18.16 -10.63 3.26
CA THR A 206 19.51 -10.08 3.09
C THR A 206 20.48 -10.53 4.19
N PHE A 207 20.13 -11.61 4.91
CA PHE A 207 20.95 -12.25 5.95
C PHE A 207 21.34 -11.33 7.12
N ARG A 208 20.42 -10.45 7.52
CA ARG A 208 20.53 -9.57 8.69
C ARG A 208 19.42 -9.86 9.69
N GLU A 209 19.74 -9.68 10.98
CA GLU A 209 18.72 -9.66 12.02
C GLU A 209 17.98 -8.33 12.02
N PRO A 210 16.63 -8.33 12.03
CA PRO A 210 15.87 -7.09 12.12
C PRO A 210 15.95 -6.50 13.53
N ILE A 211 15.94 -5.17 13.59
CA ILE A 211 15.71 -4.43 14.83
C ILE A 211 14.25 -4.63 15.25
N LYS A 212 13.97 -4.72 16.55
CA LYS A 212 12.62 -4.98 17.08
C LYS A 212 11.63 -3.86 16.72
N SER A 213 10.36 -4.21 16.53
CA SER A 213 9.29 -3.25 16.21
C SER A 213 9.19 -2.12 17.21
N SER A 214 9.34 -2.43 18.51
CA SER A 214 9.28 -1.46 19.60
C SER A 214 10.34 -0.36 19.52
N GLU A 215 11.44 -0.60 18.80
CA GLU A 215 12.51 0.37 18.56
C GLU A 215 12.29 1.10 17.23
N VAL A 216 12.02 0.37 16.15
CA VAL A 216 11.78 0.94 14.81
C VAL A 216 10.58 1.90 14.81
N LEU A 217 9.51 1.54 15.51
CA LEU A 217 8.26 2.30 15.58
C LEU A 217 8.16 3.20 16.81
N ALA A 218 9.23 3.33 17.61
CA ALA A 218 9.21 4.08 18.88
C ALA A 218 8.84 5.56 18.71
N LYS A 219 9.22 6.16 17.59
CA LYS A 219 9.00 7.58 17.26
C LYS A 219 8.18 7.72 15.99
N LYS A 220 7.06 6.99 15.91
CA LYS A 220 6.14 7.10 14.78
C LYS A 220 5.39 8.44 14.81
N GLU A 221 5.27 9.06 13.64
CA GLU A 221 4.47 10.26 13.41
C GLU A 221 3.23 9.87 12.59
N LEU A 222 2.04 10.21 13.09
CA LEU A 222 0.78 9.93 12.40
C LEU A 222 0.14 11.28 12.04
N ILE A 223 -0.02 11.54 10.74
CA ILE A 223 -0.50 12.80 10.19
C ILE A 223 -1.87 12.58 9.56
N GLU A 224 -2.90 13.18 10.16
CA GLU A 224 -4.25 13.18 9.60
C GLU A 224 -4.38 14.23 8.49
N VAL A 225 -5.03 13.89 7.37
CA VAL A 225 -5.26 14.74 6.20
C VAL A 225 -6.68 14.72 5.68
#